data_AF-A0A3G9J533-F1
#
_entry.id   AF-A0A3G9J533-F1
#
_cell.length_a   1.000
_cell.length_b   1.000
_cell.length_c   1.000
_cell.angle_alpha   90.00
_cell.angle_beta   90.00
_cell.angle_gamma   90.00
#
_symmetry.space_group_name_H-M   'P 1'
#
loop_
_entity.id
_entity.type
_entity.pdbx_description
1 polymer ?
#
loop_
_entity_poly.entity_id
_entity_poly.type
_entity_poly.pdbx_seq_one_letter_code
_entity_poly.pdbx_strand_id
1 'polypeptide(L)'
;MDVKEAIRLGHELDVYLDSEMSDEESGSLDDLWQSIFDVLQLGAYGIIEEDPSELKAGLDWLLASQPLTKEYQEKKIPFMEEIR
;
A
#
# COMPACT_ATOMS: atom_id res chain seq x y z
N MET A 1 -0.17 15.58 -2.58
CA MET A 1 -0.86 14.80 -1.54
C MET A 1 -0.29 15.19 -0.18
N ASP A 2 -1.16 15.41 0.81
CA ASP A 2 -0.76 15.53 2.22
C ASP A 2 -1.06 14.23 2.99
N VAL A 3 -0.64 14.14 4.26
CA VAL A 3 -0.81 12.91 5.08
C VAL A 3 -2.28 12.52 5.25
N LYS A 4 -3.19 13.50 5.43
CA LYS A 4 -4.61 13.20 5.63
C LYS A 4 -5.25 12.68 4.35
N GLU A 5 -4.88 13.29 3.21
CA GLU A 5 -5.29 12.86 1.90
C GLU A 5 -4.72 11.47 1.56
N ALA A 6 -3.47 11.18 1.93
CA ALA A 6 -2.84 9.88 1.73
C ALA A 6 -3.55 8.76 2.49
N ILE A 7 -3.88 9.00 3.77
CA ILE A 7 -4.62 8.03 4.60
C ILE A 7 -6.00 7.76 3.98
N ARG A 8 -6.75 8.82 3.65
CA ARG A 8 -8.08 8.67 3.04
C ARG A 8 -8.02 7.87 1.74
N LEU A 9 -7.07 8.18 0.85
CA LEU A 9 -6.92 7.47 -0.42
C LEU A 9 -6.47 6.02 -0.23
N GLY A 10 -5.65 5.73 0.78
CA GLY A 10 -5.22 4.36 1.07
C GLY A 10 -6.38 3.51 1.57
N HIS A 11 -7.25 4.07 2.41
CA HIS A 11 -8.49 3.42 2.87
C HIS A 11 -9.52 3.16 1.77
N GLU A 12 -9.38 3.81 0.62
CA GLU A 12 -10.27 3.63 -0.54
C GLU A 12 -9.78 2.56 -1.52
N LEU A 13 -8.60 1.97 -1.31
CA LEU A 13 -8.07 0.89 -2.17
C LEU A 13 -8.69 -0.47 -1.83
N ASP A 14 -8.97 -1.31 -2.82
CA ASP A 14 -9.50 -2.66 -2.54
C ASP A 14 -8.45 -3.52 -1.81
N VAL A 15 -7.18 -3.40 -2.20
CA VAL A 15 -6.05 -4.07 -1.51
C VAL A 15 -5.92 -3.69 -0.03
N TYR A 16 -6.52 -2.58 0.40
CA TYR A 16 -6.58 -2.21 1.81
C TYR A 16 -7.58 -3.08 2.59
N LEU A 17 -8.73 -3.40 1.99
CA LEU A 17 -9.73 -4.29 2.61
C LEU A 17 -9.15 -5.69 2.87
N ASP A 18 -8.20 -6.11 2.03
CA ASP A 18 -7.50 -7.39 2.15
C ASP A 18 -6.28 -7.36 3.08
N SER A 19 -5.93 -6.19 3.64
CA SER A 19 -4.70 -5.95 4.41
C SER A 19 -4.81 -6.11 5.93
N GLU A 20 -5.84 -6.82 6.40
CA GLU A 20 -6.21 -7.00 7.83
C GLU A 20 -6.56 -5.70 8.61
N MET A 21 -6.49 -4.51 7.96
CA MET A 21 -6.87 -3.19 8.51
C MET A 21 -6.22 -2.83 9.86
N SER A 22 -4.98 -3.26 10.10
CA SER A 22 -4.31 -3.07 11.40
C SER A 22 -4.10 -1.59 11.78
N ASP A 23 -4.16 -0.67 10.83
CA ASP A 23 -4.05 0.77 10.99
C ASP A 23 -5.36 1.46 11.42
N GLU A 24 -6.52 0.82 11.29
CA GLU A 24 -7.80 1.38 11.74
C GLU A 24 -7.80 1.65 13.27
N GLU A 25 -6.99 0.91 14.03
CA GLU A 25 -6.78 1.14 15.47
C GLU A 25 -5.80 2.28 15.78
N SER A 26 -4.87 2.63 14.88
CA SER A 26 -3.78 3.58 15.13
C SER A 26 -3.92 4.92 14.41
N GLY A 27 -4.59 4.95 13.25
CA GLY A 27 -4.66 6.10 12.34
C GLY A 27 -3.29 6.50 11.76
N SER A 28 -2.31 5.60 11.80
CA SER A 28 -0.93 5.84 11.36
C SER A 28 -0.79 5.60 9.86
N LEU A 29 -0.23 6.60 9.15
CA LEU A 29 0.12 6.42 7.74
C LEU A 29 1.17 5.32 7.55
N ASP A 30 2.10 5.15 8.49
CA ASP A 30 3.13 4.11 8.40
C ASP A 30 2.51 2.71 8.48
N ASP A 31 1.54 2.50 9.37
CA ASP A 31 0.87 1.20 9.52
C ASP A 31 0.06 0.87 8.25
N LEU A 32 -0.71 1.84 7.76
CA LEU A 32 -1.47 1.72 6.51
C LEU A 32 -0.55 1.43 5.31
N TRP A 33 0.60 2.13 5.24
CA TRP A 33 1.58 1.92 4.18
C TRP A 33 2.13 0.49 4.20
N GLN A 34 2.44 -0.01 5.39
CA GLN A 34 2.98 -1.36 5.57
C GLN A 34 1.94 -2.43 5.23
N SER A 35 0.68 -2.26 5.64
CA SER A 35 -0.44 -3.13 5.31
C SER A 35 -0.66 -3.25 3.79
N ILE A 36 -0.73 -2.12 3.08
CA ILE A 36 -0.87 -2.13 1.61
C ILE A 36 0.36 -2.74 0.94
N PHE A 37 1.57 -2.44 1.44
CA PHE A 37 2.81 -3.03 0.93
C PHE A 37 2.79 -4.57 0.98
N ASP A 38 2.31 -5.14 2.09
CA ASP A 38 2.29 -6.59 2.28
C ASP A 38 1.31 -7.27 1.32
N VAL A 39 0.11 -6.71 1.12
CA VAL A 39 -0.86 -7.23 0.14
C VAL A 39 -0.31 -7.17 -1.28
N LEU A 40 0.28 -6.03 -1.68
CA LEU A 40 0.88 -5.91 -3.01
C LEU A 40 2.04 -6.89 -3.22
N GLN A 41 2.84 -7.15 -2.19
CA GLN A 41 3.90 -8.14 -2.28
C GLN A 41 3.35 -9.55 -2.52
N LEU A 42 2.30 -9.94 -1.79
CA LEU A 42 1.66 -11.24 -1.94
C LEU A 42 1.00 -11.39 -3.31
N GLY A 43 0.31 -10.35 -3.80
CA GLY A 43 -0.33 -10.35 -5.12
C GLY A 43 0.68 -10.37 -6.26
N ALA A 44 1.75 -9.57 -6.19
CA ALA A 44 2.82 -9.53 -7.20
C ALA A 44 3.52 -10.89 -7.39
N TYR A 45 3.64 -11.67 -6.33
CA TYR A 45 4.20 -13.03 -6.39
C TYR A 45 3.17 -14.12 -6.66
N GLY A 46 1.90 -13.75 -6.90
CA GLY A 46 0.81 -14.70 -7.19
C GLY A 46 0.49 -15.61 -6.02
N ILE A 47 0.78 -15.18 -4.78
CA ILE A 47 0.43 -15.92 -3.55
C ILE A 47 -1.06 -15.76 -3.25
N ILE A 48 -1.60 -14.57 -3.51
CA ILE A 48 -3.03 -14.28 -3.51
C ILE A 48 -3.48 -13.88 -4.91
N GLU A 49 -4.74 -14.13 -5.23
CA GLU A 49 -5.37 -13.68 -6.47
C GLU A 49 -5.91 -12.26 -6.25
N GLU A 50 -5.38 -11.30 -7.01
CA GLU A 50 -5.74 -9.89 -6.93
C GLU A 50 -5.90 -9.32 -8.34
N ASP A 51 -6.76 -8.32 -8.52
CA ASP A 51 -6.93 -7.68 -9.82
C ASP A 51 -5.64 -6.90 -10.19
N PRO A 52 -5.06 -7.12 -11.39
CA PRO A 52 -3.85 -6.40 -11.81
C PRO A 52 -3.99 -4.87 -11.79
N SER A 53 -5.20 -4.34 -12.02
CA SER A 53 -5.47 -2.91 -11.96
C SER A 53 -5.48 -2.38 -10.53
N GLU A 54 -5.93 -3.17 -9.56
CA GLU A 54 -5.86 -2.85 -8.13
C GLU A 54 -4.43 -2.94 -7.61
N LEU A 55 -3.65 -3.95 -8.02
CA LEU A 55 -2.22 -4.02 -7.72
C LEU A 55 -1.48 -2.76 -8.20
N LYS A 56 -1.81 -2.32 -9.42
CA LYS A 56 -1.23 -1.10 -9.99
C LYS A 56 -1.66 0.15 -9.23
N ALA A 57 -2.94 0.28 -8.87
CA ALA A 57 -3.45 1.40 -8.09
C ALA A 57 -2.77 1.49 -6.70
N GLY A 58 -2.62 0.35 -6.03
CA GLY A 58 -1.90 0.27 -4.76
C GLY A 58 -0.43 0.63 -4.89
N LEU A 59 0.25 0.20 -5.96
CA LEU A 59 1.65 0.55 -6.20
C LEU A 59 1.82 2.05 -6.46
N ASP A 60 0.96 2.63 -7.28
CA ASP A 60 0.94 4.08 -7.55
C ASP A 60 0.72 4.86 -6.23
N TRP A 61 -0.17 4.36 -5.36
CA TRP A 61 -0.38 4.94 -4.02
C TRP A 61 0.85 4.80 -3.13
N LEU A 62 1.49 3.62 -3.03
CA LEU A 62 2.70 3.40 -2.21
C LEU A 62 3.81 4.39 -2.59
N LEU A 63 4.03 4.60 -3.89
CA LEU A 63 5.06 5.51 -4.39
C LEU A 63 4.72 6.97 -4.07
N ALA A 64 3.46 7.35 -4.17
CA ALA A 64 3.01 8.71 -3.87
C ALA A 64 3.05 9.02 -2.37
N SER A 65 2.75 8.03 -1.52
CA SER A 65 2.67 8.18 -0.06
C SER A 65 3.99 7.91 0.66
N GLN A 66 4.92 7.17 0.05
CA GLN A 66 6.22 6.82 0.64
C GLN A 66 7.01 8.02 1.21
N PRO A 67 7.13 9.18 0.53
CA PRO A 67 7.84 10.34 1.09
C PRO A 67 7.18 10.94 2.35
N LEU A 68 5.90 10.61 2.59
CA LEU A 68 5.12 11.10 3.72
C LEU A 68 5.20 10.18 4.94
N THR A 69 5.67 8.93 4.76
CA THR A 69 5.93 7.98 5.85
C THR A 69 7.09 8.46 6.72
N LYS A 70 7.18 7.99 7.96
CA LYS A 70 8.34 8.23 8.82
C LYS A 70 9.35 7.09 8.72
N GLU A 71 8.88 5.86 8.58
CA GLU A 71 9.72 4.66 8.66
C GLU A 71 10.14 4.12 7.28
N TYR A 72 9.42 4.49 6.22
CA TYR A 72 9.52 3.83 4.92
C TYR A 72 10.03 4.71 3.77
N GLN A 73 10.49 5.94 4.03
CA GLN A 73 10.94 6.88 2.99
C GLN A 73 12.03 6.30 2.07
N GLU A 74 12.90 5.46 2.60
CA GLU A 74 14.00 4.82 1.86
C GLU A 74 13.75 3.33 1.58
N LYS A 75 12.55 2.82 1.92
CA LYS A 75 12.23 1.40 1.78
C LYS A 75 12.15 1.04 0.29
N LYS A 76 12.90 0.01 -0.11
CA LYS A 76 12.81 -0.51 -1.48
C LYS A 76 11.53 -1.30 -1.66
N ILE A 77 10.93 -1.17 -2.84
CA ILE A 77 9.77 -1.95 -3.28
C ILE A 77 10.28 -2.97 -4.32
N PRO A 78 10.69 -4.19 -3.90
CA PRO A 78 11.38 -5.13 -4.78
C PRO A 78 10.48 -5.77 -5.83
N PHE A 79 9.16 -5.73 -5.63
CA PHE A 79 8.14 -6.35 -6.49
C PHE A 79 7.52 -5.37 -7.50
N MET A 80 8.10 -4.19 -7.66
CA MET A 80 7.56 -3.13 -8.52
C MET A 80 7.54 -3.52 -10.01
N GLU A 81 8.49 -4.35 -10.46
CA GLU A 81 8.60 -4.73 -11.87
C GLU A 81 7.56 -5.80 -12.25
N GLU A 82 7.04 -6.52 -11.26
CA GLU A 82 6.07 -7.59 -11.35
C GLU A 82 4.63 -7.07 -11.49
N ILE A 83 4.37 -5.83 -11.06
CA ILE A 83 3.06 -5.14 -11.13
C ILE A 83 2.92 -4.28 -12.42
N ARG A 84 3.88 -4.35 -13.36
CA ARG A 84 3.90 -3.50 -14.57
C ARG A 84 2.87 -3.82 -15.65
#